data_AF-A0A1M3IE69-F1
#
_entry.id   AF-A0A1M3IE69-F1
#
_cell.length_a   1.000
_cell.length_b   1.000
_cell.length_c   1.000
_cell.angle_alpha   90.00
_cell.angle_beta   90.00
_cell.angle_gamma   90.00
#
_symmetry.space_group_name_H-M   'P 1'
#
loop_
_entity.id
_entity.type
_entity.pdbx_description
1 polymer ?
#
loop_
_entity_poly.entity_id
_entity_poly.type
_entity_poly.pdbx_seq_one_letter_code
_entity_poly.pdbx_strand_id
1 'polypeptide(L)'
;MTELEKQFREIAINEIRNADLGVTEQFLEIHEIEYEGDNPKILYVHLDSNTHGRVYFAVKDEYFYFCVYTRIEPEPKAYWSDSERSVHLSFVANSENLSSADLASLTALIPTTTWEKGQIRHNIPHRTSGINFIPNEEPDTLDNKLLHLLDFLESDKSGIDAVIKAADYTCIFATIDAHNGNEHIHGVYLEPPILKRLADLDVSIDFDFYARGNLYKNPFA
;
A
#
# COMPACT_ATOMS: atom_id res chain seq x y z
N MET A 1 0.30 -20.84 -4.18
CA MET A 1 -0.97 -20.50 -4.83
C MET A 1 -1.92 -21.68 -4.77
N THR A 2 -3.07 -21.49 -4.13
CA THR A 2 -4.14 -22.48 -3.99
C THR A 2 -4.91 -22.63 -5.31
N GLU A 3 -5.69 -23.70 -5.44
CA GLU A 3 -6.57 -23.87 -6.61
C GLU A 3 -7.67 -22.81 -6.66
N LEU A 4 -8.15 -22.38 -5.49
CA LEU A 4 -9.12 -21.31 -5.36
C LEU A 4 -8.58 -19.96 -5.86
N GLU A 5 -7.35 -19.59 -5.47
CA GLU A 5 -6.70 -18.39 -5.99
C GLU A 5 -6.57 -18.41 -7.51
N LYS A 6 -6.27 -19.57 -8.13
CA LYS A 6 -6.18 -19.66 -9.59
C LYS A 6 -7.51 -19.32 -10.26
N GLN A 7 -8.63 -19.81 -9.74
CA GLN A 7 -9.96 -19.53 -10.30
C GLN A 7 -10.26 -18.03 -10.28
N PHE A 8 -10.02 -17.35 -9.17
CA PHE A 8 -10.22 -15.90 -9.07
C PHE A 8 -9.31 -15.14 -10.05
N ARG A 9 -8.03 -15.54 -10.19
CA ARG A 9 -7.11 -14.94 -11.16
C ARG A 9 -7.59 -15.13 -12.60
N GLU A 10 -8.04 -16.32 -12.97
CA GLU A 10 -8.53 -16.61 -14.33
C GLU A 10 -9.76 -15.76 -14.68
N ILE A 11 -10.72 -15.66 -13.76
CA ILE A 11 -11.91 -14.82 -13.93
C ILE A 11 -11.50 -13.36 -14.14
N ALA A 12 -10.61 -12.83 -13.30
CA ALA A 12 -10.18 -11.45 -13.36
C ALA A 12 -9.35 -11.14 -14.62
N ILE A 13 -8.46 -12.06 -15.04
CA ILE A 13 -7.68 -11.90 -16.27
C ILE A 13 -8.61 -11.86 -17.49
N ASN A 14 -9.66 -12.68 -17.52
CA ASN A 14 -10.63 -12.65 -18.60
C ASN A 14 -11.37 -11.31 -18.66
N GLU A 15 -11.74 -10.75 -17.51
CA GLU A 15 -12.31 -9.40 -17.43
C GLU A 15 -11.35 -8.35 -17.99
N ILE A 16 -10.06 -8.37 -17.65
CA ILE A 16 -9.08 -7.41 -18.22
C ILE A 16 -8.93 -7.56 -19.74
N ARG A 17 -9.03 -8.79 -20.26
CA ARG A 17 -8.85 -9.06 -21.70
C ARG A 17 -10.07 -8.69 -22.54
N ASN A 18 -11.27 -8.87 -22.00
CA ASN A 18 -12.52 -8.69 -22.73
C ASN A 18 -13.23 -7.38 -22.38
N ALA A 19 -12.99 -6.84 -21.19
CA ALA A 19 -13.64 -5.66 -20.62
C ALA A 19 -15.18 -5.76 -20.65
N ASP A 20 -15.73 -6.89 -20.17
CA ASP A 20 -17.17 -7.14 -20.20
C ASP A 20 -17.96 -6.22 -19.26
N LEU A 21 -17.32 -5.70 -18.20
CA LEU A 21 -17.90 -4.66 -17.34
C LEU A 21 -17.62 -3.27 -17.96
N GLY A 22 -18.68 -2.46 -18.11
CA GLY A 22 -18.53 -1.10 -18.66
C GLY A 22 -17.60 -0.19 -17.84
N VAL A 23 -17.46 -0.44 -16.53
CA VAL A 23 -16.48 0.26 -15.67
C VAL A 23 -15.04 -0.14 -16.00
N THR A 24 -14.77 -1.39 -16.38
CA THR A 24 -13.46 -1.84 -16.87
C THR A 24 -13.14 -1.17 -18.20
N GLU A 25 -14.09 -1.17 -19.14
CA GLU A 25 -13.91 -0.50 -20.44
C GLU A 25 -13.54 0.98 -20.25
N GLN A 26 -14.31 1.71 -19.44
CA GLN A 26 -14.04 3.11 -19.14
C GLN A 26 -12.68 3.36 -18.49
N PHE A 27 -12.23 2.45 -17.62
CA PHE A 27 -10.91 2.54 -17.01
C PHE A 27 -9.80 2.31 -18.04
N LEU A 28 -9.90 1.25 -18.85
CA LEU A 28 -8.91 0.90 -19.88
C LEU A 28 -8.87 1.89 -21.05
N GLU A 29 -9.88 2.74 -21.20
CA GLU A 29 -9.88 3.85 -22.16
C GLU A 29 -8.90 4.98 -21.83
N ILE A 30 -8.49 5.10 -20.57
CA ILE A 30 -7.64 6.18 -20.05
C ILE A 30 -6.39 5.67 -19.32
N HIS A 31 -6.31 4.37 -19.06
CA HIS A 31 -5.22 3.69 -18.36
C HIS A 31 -4.80 2.41 -19.07
N GLU A 32 -3.58 1.98 -18.78
CA GLU A 32 -3.03 0.71 -19.27
C GLU A 32 -2.66 -0.17 -18.07
N ILE A 33 -3.05 -1.45 -18.10
CA ILE A 33 -2.60 -2.43 -17.10
C ILE A 33 -1.17 -2.84 -17.42
N GLU A 34 -0.30 -3.00 -16.41
CA GLU A 34 1.04 -3.57 -16.63
C GLU A 34 0.95 -5.05 -16.99
N TYR A 35 1.87 -5.54 -17.82
CA TYR A 35 1.94 -6.95 -18.22
C TYR A 35 3.30 -7.56 -17.89
N GLU A 36 3.29 -8.83 -17.47
CA GLU A 36 4.47 -9.67 -17.36
C GLU A 36 4.41 -10.75 -18.44
N GLY A 37 5.06 -10.48 -19.58
CA GLY A 37 4.86 -11.27 -20.81
C GLY A 37 3.46 -11.03 -21.37
N ASP A 38 2.70 -12.11 -21.60
CA ASP A 38 1.35 -12.05 -22.18
C ASP A 38 0.21 -11.99 -21.14
N ASN A 39 0.55 -11.88 -19.84
CA ASN A 39 -0.43 -11.86 -18.76
C ASN A 39 -0.45 -10.51 -18.05
N PRO A 40 -1.64 -9.98 -17.71
CA PRO A 40 -1.75 -8.83 -16.82
C PRO A 40 -1.03 -9.10 -15.51
N LYS A 41 -0.26 -8.13 -15.03
CA LYS A 41 0.52 -8.23 -13.81
C LYS A 41 -0.41 -8.13 -12.60
N ILE A 42 -0.61 -9.26 -11.94
CA ILE A 42 -1.38 -9.37 -10.70
C ILE A 42 -0.45 -9.10 -9.54
N LEU A 43 -0.78 -8.10 -8.73
CA LEU A 43 -0.05 -7.76 -7.51
C LEU A 43 -0.50 -8.65 -6.36
N TYR A 44 -1.81 -8.82 -6.19
CA TYR A 44 -2.35 -9.53 -5.03
C TYR A 44 -3.72 -10.14 -5.32
N VAL A 45 -4.02 -11.23 -4.62
CA VAL A 45 -5.34 -11.87 -4.62
C VAL A 45 -5.83 -11.90 -3.19
N HIS A 46 -6.87 -11.13 -2.91
CA HIS A 46 -7.51 -11.12 -1.61
C HIS A 46 -8.73 -12.04 -1.62
N LEU A 47 -8.77 -13.00 -0.71
CA LEU A 47 -9.90 -13.92 -0.57
C LEU A 47 -10.80 -13.42 0.56
N ASP A 48 -11.92 -12.79 0.21
CA ASP A 48 -12.93 -12.38 1.19
C ASP A 48 -13.64 -13.60 1.79
N SER A 49 -13.77 -14.66 1.00
CA SER A 49 -14.32 -15.95 1.42
C SER A 49 -13.92 -17.05 0.43
N ASN A 50 -14.44 -18.26 0.63
CA ASN A 50 -14.29 -19.33 -0.36
C ASN A 50 -15.06 -19.07 -1.66
N THR A 51 -15.93 -18.05 -1.72
CA THR A 51 -16.77 -17.77 -2.89
C THR A 51 -16.55 -16.40 -3.50
N HIS A 52 -15.94 -15.45 -2.78
CA HIS A 52 -15.69 -14.08 -3.22
C HIS A 52 -14.22 -13.72 -3.02
N GLY A 53 -13.68 -12.99 -3.97
CA GLY A 53 -12.32 -12.50 -3.91
C GLY A 53 -12.11 -11.29 -4.81
N ARG A 54 -10.97 -10.64 -4.61
CA ARG A 54 -10.56 -9.42 -5.28
C ARG A 54 -9.16 -9.60 -5.84
N VAL A 55 -8.97 -9.26 -7.10
CA VAL A 55 -7.68 -9.39 -7.79
C VAL A 55 -7.18 -8.00 -8.14
N TYR A 56 -6.00 -7.66 -7.63
CA TYR A 56 -5.36 -6.37 -7.82
C TYR A 56 -4.37 -6.43 -8.96
N PHE A 57 -4.51 -5.53 -9.92
CA PHE A 57 -3.63 -5.38 -11.07
C PHE A 57 -2.79 -4.11 -10.92
N ALA A 58 -1.54 -4.20 -11.36
CA ALA A 58 -0.69 -3.03 -11.51
C ALA A 58 -1.16 -2.18 -12.69
N VAL A 59 -1.23 -0.87 -12.48
CA VAL A 59 -1.56 0.12 -13.52
C VAL A 59 -0.25 0.78 -13.94
N LYS A 60 -0.02 0.86 -15.24
CA LYS A 60 1.24 1.35 -15.80
C LYS A 60 1.46 2.81 -15.46
N ASP A 61 2.67 3.12 -15.01
CA ASP A 61 3.11 4.46 -14.59
C ASP A 61 2.29 5.06 -13.43
N GLU A 62 1.51 4.25 -12.72
CA GLU A 62 0.61 4.67 -11.65
C GLU A 62 0.86 3.89 -10.35
N TYR A 63 0.46 4.49 -9.22
CA TYR A 63 0.65 3.90 -7.89
C TYR A 63 -0.62 3.29 -7.31
N PHE A 64 -1.81 3.73 -7.76
CA PHE A 64 -3.06 3.09 -7.40
C PHE A 64 -3.25 1.80 -8.21
N TYR A 65 -4.20 0.97 -7.79
CA TYR A 65 -4.45 -0.34 -8.38
C TYR A 65 -5.74 -0.34 -9.18
N PHE A 66 -5.86 -1.27 -10.13
CA PHE A 66 -7.16 -1.65 -10.67
C PHE A 66 -7.57 -2.98 -10.06
N CYS A 67 -8.77 -3.03 -9.49
CA CYS A 67 -9.25 -4.18 -8.75
C CYS A 67 -10.46 -4.79 -9.47
N VAL A 68 -10.41 -6.10 -9.71
CA VAL A 68 -11.56 -6.86 -10.23
C VAL A 68 -12.13 -7.71 -9.11
N TYR A 69 -13.42 -7.51 -8.85
CA TYR A 69 -14.19 -8.25 -7.87
C TYR A 69 -14.80 -9.46 -8.54
N THR A 70 -14.55 -10.62 -7.94
CA THR A 70 -14.82 -11.93 -8.53
C THR A 70 -15.60 -12.79 -7.57
N ARG A 71 -16.44 -13.66 -8.12
CA ARG A 71 -17.13 -14.70 -7.37
C ARG A 71 -17.05 -16.02 -8.12
N ILE A 72 -17.04 -17.15 -7.43
CA ILE A 72 -17.05 -18.49 -8.05
C ILE A 72 -18.43 -19.19 -7.97
N GLU A 73 -19.29 -18.76 -7.05
CA GLU A 73 -20.64 -19.33 -6.88
C GLU A 73 -21.71 -18.23 -6.88
N PRO A 74 -22.93 -18.51 -7.35
CA PRO A 74 -23.36 -19.74 -8.04
C PRO A 74 -22.79 -19.87 -9.47
N GLU A 75 -22.20 -18.80 -10.00
CA GLU A 75 -21.63 -18.74 -11.34
C GLU A 75 -20.30 -17.96 -11.28
N PRO A 76 -19.19 -18.57 -11.73
CA PRO A 76 -17.89 -17.92 -11.81
C PRO A 76 -17.91 -16.70 -12.72
N LYS A 77 -17.70 -15.50 -12.18
CA LYS A 77 -17.61 -14.26 -12.96
C LYS A 77 -16.98 -13.10 -12.22
N ALA A 78 -16.48 -12.14 -12.99
CA ALA A 78 -16.30 -10.78 -12.51
C ALA A 78 -17.68 -10.14 -12.39
N TYR A 79 -17.92 -9.42 -11.30
CA TYR A 79 -19.22 -8.76 -11.08
C TYR A 79 -19.09 -7.27 -10.80
N TRP A 80 -17.88 -6.80 -10.51
CA TRP A 80 -17.56 -5.40 -10.32
C TRP A 80 -16.07 -5.18 -10.57
N SER A 81 -15.70 -3.94 -10.86
CA SER A 81 -14.31 -3.51 -10.88
C SER A 81 -14.24 -2.03 -10.53
N ASP A 82 -13.12 -1.62 -9.94
CA ASP A 82 -12.86 -0.21 -9.65
C ASP A 82 -11.36 0.02 -9.51
N SER A 83 -10.96 1.29 -9.57
CA SER A 83 -9.68 1.75 -9.07
C SER A 83 -9.65 1.71 -7.54
N GLU A 84 -8.58 1.16 -6.97
CA GLU A 84 -8.36 1.08 -5.53
C GLU A 84 -7.14 1.91 -5.17
N ARG A 85 -7.24 2.68 -4.08
CA ARG A 85 -6.11 3.50 -3.60
C ARG A 85 -4.96 2.60 -3.17
N SER A 86 -3.74 3.05 -3.42
CA SER A 86 -2.57 2.48 -2.77
C SER A 86 -2.35 3.12 -1.41
N VAL A 87 -1.93 2.31 -0.46
CA VAL A 87 -1.53 2.75 0.88
C VAL A 87 -0.16 2.18 1.16
N HIS A 88 0.81 3.07 1.31
CA HIS A 88 2.15 2.74 1.78
C HIS A 88 2.31 3.24 3.21
N LEU A 89 2.58 2.32 4.15
CA LEU A 89 2.86 2.64 5.54
C LEU A 89 4.30 2.30 5.88
N SER A 90 4.98 3.22 6.54
CA SER A 90 6.36 3.03 6.95
C SER A 90 6.64 3.72 8.28
N PHE A 91 7.34 3.05 9.21
CA PHE A 91 7.86 3.71 10.41
C PHE A 91 9.30 4.13 10.16
N VAL A 92 9.55 5.43 10.27
CA VAL A 92 10.86 6.04 10.02
C VAL A 92 11.41 6.60 11.32
N ALA A 93 12.69 6.33 11.57
CA ALA A 93 13.48 6.99 12.60
C ALA A 93 14.78 7.53 11.98
N ASN A 94 15.10 8.80 12.24
CA ASN A 94 16.33 9.41 11.72
C ASN A 94 17.06 10.24 12.77
N SER A 95 18.38 10.40 12.57
CA SER A 95 19.23 11.20 13.44
C SER A 95 20.32 11.95 12.67
N GLU A 96 20.66 13.13 13.15
CA GLU A 96 21.81 13.90 12.69
C GLU A 96 23.15 13.41 13.26
N ASN A 97 23.10 12.69 14.39
CA ASN A 97 24.24 12.33 15.23
C ASN A 97 24.52 10.82 15.31
N LEU A 98 23.49 9.98 15.16
CA LEU A 98 23.63 8.53 15.15
C LEU A 98 23.72 8.01 13.72
N SER A 99 24.50 6.94 13.51
CA SER A 99 24.48 6.20 12.25
C SER A 99 23.24 5.31 12.12
N SER A 100 22.98 4.80 10.91
CA SER A 100 21.87 3.83 10.75
C SER A 100 22.12 2.54 11.52
N ALA A 101 23.39 2.13 11.69
CA ALA A 101 23.77 0.97 12.48
C ALA A 101 23.54 1.18 13.97
N ASP A 102 23.83 2.38 14.50
CA ASP A 102 23.55 2.72 15.90
C ASP A 102 22.05 2.64 16.17
N LEU A 103 21.23 3.24 15.31
CA LEU A 103 19.76 3.20 15.43
C LEU A 103 19.22 1.78 15.34
N ALA A 104 19.68 0.99 14.36
CA ALA A 104 19.26 -0.40 14.19
C ALA A 104 19.64 -1.28 15.40
N SER A 105 20.74 -0.97 16.09
CA SER A 105 21.19 -1.74 17.26
C SER A 105 20.33 -1.57 18.51
N LEU A 106 19.44 -0.56 18.54
CA LEU A 106 18.57 -0.27 19.68
C LEU A 106 17.35 -1.20 19.75
N THR A 107 17.05 -1.92 18.68
CA THR A 107 15.90 -2.84 18.59
C THR A 107 16.32 -4.18 18.01
N ALA A 108 15.57 -5.23 18.35
CA ALA A 108 15.69 -6.55 17.73
C ALA A 108 15.04 -6.61 16.34
N LEU A 109 14.26 -5.59 15.96
CA LEU A 109 13.62 -5.51 14.64
C LEU A 109 14.66 -5.19 13.56
N ILE A 110 14.54 -5.85 12.42
CA ILE A 110 15.42 -5.62 11.27
C ILE A 110 14.79 -4.55 10.38
N PRO A 111 15.47 -3.41 10.14
CA PRO A 111 14.96 -2.39 9.22
C PRO A 111 14.80 -2.94 7.79
N THR A 112 13.70 -2.57 7.13
CA THR A 112 13.50 -2.87 5.69
C THR A 112 14.52 -2.11 4.86
N THR A 113 14.78 -0.85 5.21
CA THR A 113 15.80 -0.03 4.56
C THR A 113 16.54 0.83 5.57
N THR A 114 17.78 1.19 5.24
CA THR A 114 18.59 2.12 5.99
C THR A 114 19.25 3.11 5.03
N TRP A 115 19.66 4.27 5.55
CA TRP A 115 20.47 5.22 4.81
C TRP A 115 21.45 5.93 5.73
N GLU A 116 22.56 6.39 5.15
CA GLU A 116 23.56 7.16 5.87
C GLU A 116 23.52 8.65 5.50
N LYS A 117 23.86 9.50 6.47
CA LYS A 117 24.10 10.92 6.25
C LYS A 117 25.16 11.10 5.17
N GLY A 118 24.84 11.94 4.19
CA GLY A 118 25.69 12.19 3.01
C GLY A 118 25.50 11.19 1.86
N GLN A 119 24.77 10.09 2.06
CA GLN A 119 24.40 9.19 0.96
C GLN A 119 23.51 9.92 -0.04
N ILE A 120 23.79 9.76 -1.34
CA ILE A 120 23.07 10.47 -2.41
C ILE A 120 21.82 9.68 -2.81
N ARG A 121 20.66 10.36 -2.82
CA ARG A 121 19.40 9.87 -3.38
C ARG A 121 18.80 10.93 -4.31
N HIS A 122 18.50 10.56 -5.55
CA HIS A 122 18.01 11.50 -6.59
C HIS A 122 18.84 12.80 -6.71
N ASN A 123 20.18 12.68 -6.66
CA ASN A 123 21.14 13.78 -6.67
C ASN A 123 21.12 14.71 -5.44
N ILE A 124 20.42 14.33 -4.37
CA ILE A 124 20.37 15.08 -3.11
C ILE A 124 20.99 14.22 -2.01
N PRO A 125 21.98 14.72 -1.24
CA PRO A 125 22.52 13.98 -0.11
C PRO A 125 21.52 13.96 1.05
N HIS A 126 21.39 12.81 1.71
CA HIS A 126 20.66 12.69 2.97
C HIS A 126 21.29 13.57 4.06
N ARG A 127 20.47 14.33 4.78
CA ARG A 127 20.92 15.21 5.88
C ARG A 127 21.14 14.47 7.20
N THR A 128 20.51 13.31 7.33
CA THR A 128 20.48 12.44 8.51
C THR A 128 20.80 11.01 8.08
N SER A 129 21.25 10.18 9.02
CA SER A 129 21.16 8.72 8.87
C SER A 129 19.82 8.23 9.41
N GLY A 130 19.36 7.07 8.99
CA GLY A 130 18.09 6.55 9.47
C GLY A 130 17.78 5.11 9.12
N ILE A 131 16.71 4.64 9.72
CA ILE A 131 16.13 3.32 9.54
C ILE A 131 14.65 3.46 9.18
N ASN A 132 14.14 2.50 8.41
CA ASN A 132 12.76 2.47 7.98
C ASN A 132 12.22 1.04 7.97
N PHE A 133 11.00 0.87 8.47
CA PHE A 133 10.30 -0.42 8.57
C PHE A 133 9.01 -0.39 7.76
N ILE A 134 8.87 -1.36 6.86
CA ILE A 134 7.70 -1.57 6.00
C ILE A 134 7.31 -3.05 6.11
N PRO A 135 6.49 -3.44 7.10
CA PRO A 135 6.17 -4.84 7.36
C PRO A 135 5.12 -5.42 6.40
N ASN A 136 4.45 -4.58 5.60
CA ASN A 136 3.46 -5.01 4.62
C ASN A 136 3.53 -4.13 3.36
N GLU A 137 4.10 -4.68 2.28
CA GLU A 137 4.18 -4.03 0.95
C GLU A 137 2.99 -4.36 0.04
N GLU A 138 2.23 -5.40 0.34
CA GLU A 138 1.13 -5.89 -0.51
C GLU A 138 -0.08 -4.92 -0.52
N PRO A 139 -0.87 -4.83 -1.59
CA PRO A 139 -2.14 -4.09 -1.60
C PRO A 139 -3.05 -4.47 -0.43
N ASP A 140 -3.44 -3.48 0.39
CA ASP A 140 -4.34 -3.68 1.53
C ASP A 140 -4.88 -2.31 2.00
N THR A 141 -5.88 -2.37 2.88
CA THR A 141 -6.48 -1.18 3.50
C THR A 141 -5.53 -0.51 4.49
N LEU A 142 -5.73 0.79 4.71
CA LEU A 142 -4.99 1.57 5.70
C LEU A 142 -5.06 0.94 7.10
N ASP A 143 -6.26 0.55 7.53
CA ASP A 143 -6.49 0.03 8.88
C ASP A 143 -5.74 -1.30 9.09
N ASN A 144 -5.83 -2.23 8.14
CA ASN A 144 -5.11 -3.51 8.21
C ASN A 144 -3.59 -3.29 8.21
N LYS A 145 -3.07 -2.44 7.32
CA LYS A 145 -1.64 -2.13 7.27
C LYS A 145 -1.16 -1.47 8.56
N LEU A 146 -1.96 -0.58 9.14
CA LEU A 146 -1.59 0.13 10.36
C LEU A 146 -1.61 -0.84 11.55
N LEU A 147 -2.58 -1.74 11.64
CA LEU A 147 -2.59 -2.80 12.64
C LEU A 147 -1.38 -3.73 12.50
N HIS A 148 -1.03 -4.17 11.29
CA HIS A 148 0.18 -4.97 11.05
C HIS A 148 1.46 -4.21 11.43
N LEU A 149 1.56 -2.92 11.10
CA LEU A 149 2.71 -2.10 11.49
C LEU A 149 2.82 -1.95 13.00
N LEU A 150 1.70 -1.68 13.69
CA LEU A 150 1.68 -1.58 15.14
C LEU A 150 2.01 -2.91 15.81
N ASP A 151 1.48 -4.04 15.31
CA ASP A 151 1.82 -5.38 15.80
C ASP A 151 3.33 -5.66 15.64
N PHE A 152 3.90 -5.27 14.50
CA PHE A 152 5.33 -5.39 14.22
C PHE A 152 6.18 -4.56 15.20
N LEU A 153 5.84 -3.28 15.41
CA LEU A 153 6.58 -2.41 16.33
C LEU A 153 6.44 -2.88 17.79
N GLU A 154 5.24 -3.29 18.21
CA GLU A 154 4.97 -3.76 19.57
C GLU A 154 5.65 -5.09 19.89
N SER A 155 6.01 -5.88 18.88
CA SER A 155 6.75 -7.14 19.06
C SER A 155 8.14 -6.93 19.72
N ASP A 156 8.70 -5.71 19.61
CA ASP A 156 9.83 -5.24 20.41
C ASP A 156 9.59 -3.81 20.91
N LYS A 157 8.53 -3.63 21.69
CA LYS A 157 8.16 -2.33 22.27
C LYS A 157 9.33 -1.65 22.99
N SER A 158 10.13 -2.39 23.78
CA SER A 158 11.26 -1.81 24.49
C SER A 158 12.34 -1.27 23.56
N GLY A 159 12.62 -1.96 22.45
CA GLY A 159 13.56 -1.48 21.45
C GLY A 159 13.02 -0.27 20.68
N ILE A 160 11.74 -0.28 20.32
CA ILE A 160 11.09 0.88 19.69
C ILE A 160 11.09 2.10 20.62
N ASP A 161 10.79 1.93 21.91
CA ASP A 161 10.90 3.01 22.90
C ASP A 161 12.34 3.58 22.98
N ALA A 162 13.36 2.72 22.82
CA ALA A 162 14.76 3.16 22.79
C ALA A 162 15.09 3.92 21.52
N VAL A 163 14.61 3.46 20.36
CA VAL A 163 14.75 4.15 19.07
C VAL A 163 14.10 5.53 19.13
N ILE A 164 12.87 5.65 19.62
CA ILE A 164 12.13 6.93 19.71
C ILE A 164 12.85 7.94 20.59
N LYS A 165 13.43 7.49 21.72
CA LYS A 165 14.19 8.37 22.62
C LYS A 165 15.53 8.83 22.06
N ALA A 166 16.15 8.02 21.20
CA ALA A 166 17.49 8.27 20.68
C ALA A 166 17.49 9.01 19.34
N ALA A 167 16.48 8.79 18.51
CA ALA A 167 16.32 9.46 17.22
C ALA A 167 15.94 10.93 17.40
N ASP A 168 16.35 11.77 16.44
CA ASP A 168 15.97 13.19 16.42
C ASP A 168 14.54 13.37 15.86
N TYR A 169 14.07 12.40 15.07
CA TYR A 169 12.71 12.38 14.52
C TYR A 169 12.23 10.95 14.32
N THR A 170 10.99 10.69 14.71
CA THR A 170 10.26 9.44 14.43
C THR A 170 8.83 9.70 13.98
N CYS A 171 8.39 9.01 12.94
CA CYS A 171 7.02 9.12 12.44
C CYS A 171 6.62 7.88 11.65
N ILE A 172 5.33 7.55 11.68
CA ILE A 172 4.71 6.69 10.67
C ILE A 172 4.31 7.58 9.49
N PHE A 173 4.87 7.32 8.31
CA PHE A 173 4.40 7.95 7.08
C PHE A 173 3.36 7.07 6.41
N ALA A 174 2.20 7.66 6.15
CA ALA A 174 1.12 7.08 5.38
C ALA A 174 0.98 7.81 4.04
N THR A 175 1.55 7.23 3.00
CA THR A 175 1.37 7.73 1.62
C THR A 175 0.18 7.05 0.98
N ILE A 176 -0.79 7.84 0.53
CA ILE A 176 -2.03 7.37 -0.06
C ILE A 176 -2.17 7.95 -1.47
N ASP A 177 -2.11 7.06 -2.46
CA ASP A 177 -2.27 7.43 -3.87
C ASP A 177 -3.65 6.97 -4.36
N ALA A 178 -4.50 7.92 -4.72
CA ALA A 178 -5.85 7.67 -5.22
C ALA A 178 -5.97 8.04 -6.70
N HIS A 179 -6.88 7.36 -7.40
CA HIS A 179 -7.19 7.67 -8.78
C HIS A 179 -7.96 9.00 -8.89
N ASN A 180 -7.43 9.93 -9.67
CA ASN A 180 -7.95 11.28 -9.88
C ASN A 180 -9.33 11.28 -10.55
N GLY A 181 -9.61 10.30 -11.42
CA GLY A 181 -10.92 10.14 -12.05
C GLY A 181 -12.07 9.87 -11.08
N ASN A 182 -11.79 9.50 -9.83
CA ASN A 182 -12.83 9.32 -8.81
C ASN A 182 -13.31 10.65 -8.21
N GLU A 183 -12.65 11.77 -8.56
CA GLU A 183 -12.96 13.16 -8.16
C GLU A 183 -12.94 13.45 -6.65
N HIS A 184 -12.74 12.42 -5.82
CA HIS A 184 -12.72 12.51 -4.37
C HIS A 184 -11.55 11.71 -3.79
N ILE A 185 -10.67 12.41 -3.08
CA ILE A 185 -9.73 11.77 -2.16
C ILE A 185 -10.46 11.66 -0.82
N HIS A 186 -10.95 10.46 -0.51
CA HIS A 186 -11.63 10.19 0.75
C HIS A 186 -10.72 10.52 1.94
N GLY A 187 -11.29 11.08 3.00
CA GLY A 187 -10.58 11.34 4.25
C GLY A 187 -10.11 10.05 4.93
N VAL A 188 -9.25 10.21 5.93
CA VAL A 188 -8.82 9.11 6.81
C VAL A 188 -9.65 9.12 8.09
N TYR A 189 -10.08 7.93 8.48
CA TYR A 189 -10.71 7.67 9.76
C TYR A 189 -9.85 6.64 10.50
N LEU A 190 -9.45 6.96 11.73
CA LEU A 190 -8.73 6.02 12.59
C LEU A 190 -9.63 5.65 13.77
N GLU A 191 -9.81 4.35 13.97
CA GLU A 191 -10.61 3.88 15.09
C GLU A 191 -9.92 4.15 16.44
N PRO A 192 -10.69 4.35 17.53
CA PRO A 192 -10.11 4.57 18.86
C PRO A 192 -9.06 3.55 19.31
N PRO A 193 -9.17 2.23 19.03
CA PRO A 193 -8.11 1.27 19.35
C PRO A 193 -6.78 1.55 18.68
N ILE A 194 -6.79 1.99 17.41
CA ILE A 194 -5.58 2.37 16.67
C ILE A 194 -4.94 3.60 17.30
N LEU A 195 -5.74 4.64 17.59
CA LEU A 195 -5.27 5.87 18.22
C LEU A 195 -4.63 5.60 19.59
N LYS A 196 -5.21 4.69 20.37
CA LYS A 196 -4.66 4.28 21.66
C LYS A 196 -3.29 3.62 21.51
N ARG A 197 -3.13 2.72 20.55
CA ARG A 197 -1.84 2.03 20.30
C ARG A 197 -0.75 3.01 19.83
N LEU A 198 -1.09 3.94 18.95
CA LEU A 198 -0.17 5.01 18.53
C LEU A 198 0.30 5.84 19.74
N ALA A 199 -0.64 6.25 20.61
CA ALA A 199 -0.32 6.98 21.82
C ALA A 199 0.52 6.14 22.82
N ASP A 200 0.20 4.86 22.98
CA ASP A 200 0.93 3.95 23.87
C ASP A 200 2.37 3.67 23.39
N LEU A 201 2.66 3.87 22.10
CA LEU A 201 4.01 3.80 21.51
C LEU A 201 4.72 5.16 21.44
N ASP A 202 4.05 6.26 21.77
CA ASP A 202 4.55 7.64 21.58
C ASP A 202 4.97 7.95 20.13
N VAL A 203 4.21 7.41 19.16
CA VAL A 203 4.48 7.56 17.72
C VAL A 203 3.45 8.46 17.06
N SER A 204 3.94 9.43 16.29
CA SER A 204 3.11 10.25 15.39
C SER A 204 2.87 9.56 14.05
N ILE A 205 1.80 9.96 13.36
CA ILE A 205 1.51 9.55 11.99
C ILE A 205 1.30 10.78 11.12
N ASP A 206 1.92 10.79 9.95
CA ASP A 206 1.79 11.82 8.92
C ASP A 206 1.11 11.23 7.67
N PHE A 207 0.22 12.00 7.06
CA PHE A 207 -0.60 11.55 5.93
C PHE A 207 -0.31 12.40 4.70
N ASP A 208 0.27 11.76 3.69
CA ASP A 208 0.47 12.34 2.37
C ASP A 208 -0.56 11.77 1.39
N PHE A 209 -1.35 12.66 0.80
CA PHE A 209 -2.35 12.29 -0.20
C PHE A 209 -1.95 12.77 -1.58
N TYR A 210 -2.07 11.88 -2.56
CA TYR A 210 -1.82 12.17 -3.96
C TYR A 210 -3.04 11.74 -4.80
N ALA A 211 -3.51 12.63 -5.66
CA ALA A 211 -4.36 12.26 -6.78
C ALA A 211 -3.48 12.01 -8.01
N ARG A 212 -3.62 10.84 -8.63
CA ARG A 212 -2.85 10.44 -9.81
C ARG A 212 -3.73 9.86 -10.91
N GLY A 213 -3.18 9.69 -12.10
CA GLY A 213 -3.94 9.22 -13.24
C GLY A 213 -4.81 10.28 -13.91
N ASN A 214 -5.46 9.83 -14.97
CA ASN A 214 -6.27 10.64 -15.86
C ASN A 214 -7.71 10.77 -15.35
N LEU A 215 -8.38 11.85 -15.71
CA LEU A 215 -9.83 11.93 -15.53
C LEU A 215 -10.53 11.00 -16.53
N TYR A 216 -11.66 10.43 -16.14
CA TYR A 216 -12.53 9.75 -17.09
C TYR A 216 -12.97 10.71 -18.20
N LYS A 217 -13.08 10.19 -19.42
CA LYS A 217 -13.69 10.95 -20.51
C LYS A 217 -15.15 11.19 -20.15
N ASN A 218 -15.59 12.43 -20.27
CA ASN A 218 -16.91 12.87 -19.84
C ASN A 218 -18.01 11.99 -20.48
N PRO A 219 -18.79 11.21 -19.71
CA PRO A 219 -19.88 10.41 -20.26
C PRO A 219 -21.11 11.26 -20.64
N PHE A 220 -21.07 12.58 -20.37
CA PHE A 220 -22.15 13.54 -20.65
C PHE A 220 -21.77 14.63 -21.66
N ALA A 221 -20.67 14.48 -22.40
CA ALA A 221 -20.31 15.39 -23.49
C ALA A 221 -21.03 15.03 -24.80
#